data_AF-A0A1B4G2H8-F1
#
_entry.id   AF-A0A1B4G2H8-F1
#
_cell.length_a   1.000
_cell.length_b   1.000
_cell.length_c   1.000
_cell.angle_alpha   90.00
_cell.angle_beta   90.00
_cell.angle_gamma   90.00
#
_symmetry.space_group_name_H-M   'P 1'
#
loop_
_entity.id
_entity.type
_entity.pdbx_description
1 polymer ?
#
loop_
_entity_poly.entity_id
_entity_poly.type
_entity_poly.pdbx_seq_one_letter_code
_entity_poly.pdbx_strand_id
1 'polypeptide(L)'
;MRANGTSILQLGQFYTAMLERGLWSSQATMAADLTVSASNVSRSMTAARLPKALVDAAGGDARITFAVADGFDFLSTQLGDTIVAERARELPRGLSIKEIEHALLTGAPPRADEVTVSVSANKTHLIVESARLPSILREAPDIVQLINAILRAN
;
A
#
# COMPACT_ATOMS: atom_id res chain seq x y z
N MET A 1 -21.36 14.79 1.39
CA MET A 1 -20.96 15.60 0.22
C MET A 1 -19.53 15.20 -0.18
N ARG A 2 -19.33 14.40 -1.23
CA ARG A 2 -17.98 14.24 -1.81
C ARG A 2 -17.76 15.49 -2.65
N ALA A 3 -16.86 16.38 -2.22
CA ALA A 3 -16.32 17.37 -3.14
C ALA A 3 -15.60 16.58 -4.24
N ASN A 4 -16.20 16.52 -5.44
CA ASN A 4 -15.63 15.81 -6.58
C ASN A 4 -14.23 16.40 -6.87
N GLY A 5 -13.18 15.70 -6.46
CA GLY A 5 -11.80 16.04 -6.82
C GLY A 5 -10.79 16.20 -5.67
N THR A 6 -11.21 16.24 -4.40
CA THR A 6 -10.24 16.36 -3.28
C THR A 6 -9.60 15.00 -2.98
N SER A 7 -8.27 14.94 -2.97
CA SER A 7 -7.54 13.72 -2.64
C SER A 7 -7.79 13.30 -1.20
N ILE A 8 -7.82 11.98 -0.95
CA ILE A 8 -7.91 11.44 0.42
C ILE A 8 -6.72 11.87 1.29
N LEU A 9 -5.57 12.17 0.68
CA LEU A 9 -4.39 12.68 1.38
C LEU A 9 -4.64 14.09 1.91
N GLN A 10 -5.19 14.96 1.07
CA GLN A 10 -5.54 16.34 1.45
C GLN A 10 -6.62 16.36 2.53
N LEU A 11 -7.63 15.48 2.43
CA LEU A 11 -8.63 15.33 3.48
C LEU A 11 -8.00 14.86 4.80
N GLY A 12 -7.10 13.90 4.76
CA GLY A 12 -6.40 13.42 5.96
C GLY A 12 -5.52 14.49 6.60
N GLN A 13 -4.80 15.27 5.81
CA GLN A 13 -4.02 16.42 6.27
C GLN A 13 -4.93 17.47 6.92
N PHE A 14 -6.06 17.78 6.28
CA PHE A 14 -7.07 18.67 6.83
C PHE A 14 -7.58 18.16 8.19
N TYR A 15 -8.06 16.92 8.26
CA TYR A 15 -8.56 16.31 9.49
C TYR A 15 -7.54 16.31 10.62
N THR A 16 -6.29 15.95 10.31
CA THR A 16 -5.18 15.96 11.28
C THR A 16 -4.94 17.36 11.81
N ALA A 17 -4.83 18.35 10.92
CA ALA A 17 -4.54 19.72 11.29
C ALA A 17 -5.71 20.42 12.02
N MET A 18 -6.94 19.95 11.86
CA MET A 18 -8.09 20.43 12.65
C MET A 18 -8.09 19.89 14.08
N LEU A 19 -7.72 18.61 14.25
CA LEU A 19 -7.60 17.98 15.57
C LEU A 19 -6.43 18.54 16.36
N GLU A 20 -5.28 18.76 15.72
CA GLU A 20 -4.10 19.37 16.36
C GLU A 20 -4.39 20.80 16.85
N ARG A 21 -5.28 21.52 16.17
CA ARG A 21 -5.73 22.85 16.59
C ARG A 21 -6.83 22.82 17.66
N GLY A 22 -7.29 21.64 18.06
CA GLY A 22 -8.36 21.47 19.06
C GLY A 22 -9.73 21.96 18.59
N LEU A 23 -9.95 22.12 17.28
CA LEU A 23 -11.26 22.56 16.75
C LEU A 23 -12.34 21.49 16.93
N TRP A 24 -11.93 20.22 16.99
CA TRP A 24 -12.74 19.11 17.44
C TRP A 24 -12.00 18.35 18.54
N SER A 25 -12.75 17.83 19.51
CA SER A 25 -12.19 17.04 20.62
C SER A 25 -11.79 15.63 20.21
N SER A 26 -12.36 15.11 19.11
CA SER A 26 -12.08 13.77 18.61
C SER A 26 -12.39 13.62 17.12
N GLN A 27 -11.90 12.54 16.51
CA GLN A 27 -12.30 12.14 15.16
C GLN A 27 -13.81 11.90 15.04
N ALA A 28 -14.46 11.39 16.10
CA ALA A 28 -15.88 11.08 16.10
C ALA A 28 -16.75 12.34 16.05
N THR A 29 -16.44 13.34 16.87
CA THR A 29 -17.14 14.64 16.84
C THR A 29 -16.94 15.34 15.51
N MET A 30 -15.72 15.31 14.96
CA MET A 30 -15.43 15.88 13.64
C MET A 30 -16.21 15.17 12.53
N ALA A 31 -16.29 13.83 12.56
CA ALA A 31 -17.04 13.06 11.58
C ALA A 31 -18.53 13.39 11.60
N ALA A 32 -19.11 13.50 12.81
CA ALA A 32 -20.52 13.87 12.99
C ALA A 32 -20.81 15.27 12.43
N ASP A 33 -20.03 16.28 12.81
CA ASP A 33 -20.24 17.67 12.40
C ASP A 33 -20.04 17.86 10.88
N LEU A 34 -19.05 17.17 10.30
CA LEU A 34 -18.79 17.21 8.85
C LEU A 34 -19.73 16.29 8.05
N THR A 35 -20.62 15.55 8.72
CA THR A 35 -21.54 14.58 8.10
C THR A 35 -20.80 13.57 7.20
N VAL A 36 -19.69 13.03 7.70
CA VAL A 36 -18.91 11.95 7.06
C VAL A 36 -18.80 10.76 8.01
N SER A 37 -18.45 9.58 7.49
CA SER A 37 -18.25 8.42 8.37
C SER A 37 -16.94 8.54 9.15
N ALA A 38 -16.92 8.09 10.40
CA ALA A 38 -15.70 8.03 11.20
C ALA A 38 -14.60 7.18 10.52
N SER A 39 -14.99 6.12 9.80
CA SER A 39 -14.07 5.33 8.99
C SER A 39 -13.42 6.15 7.86
N ASN A 40 -14.16 7.05 7.21
CA ASN A 40 -13.60 7.92 6.18
C ASN A 40 -12.55 8.89 6.76
N VAL A 41 -12.85 9.49 7.92
CA VAL A 41 -11.90 10.35 8.64
C VAL A 41 -10.63 9.58 8.99
N SER A 42 -10.79 8.45 9.68
CA SER A 42 -9.67 7.61 10.12
C SER A 42 -8.80 7.14 8.96
N ARG A 43 -9.39 6.59 7.90
CA ARG A 43 -8.63 6.11 6.73
C ARG A 43 -7.96 7.24 5.97
N SER A 44 -8.58 8.42 5.87
CA SER A 44 -7.95 9.57 5.21
C SER A 44 -6.74 10.06 6.01
N MET A 45 -6.88 10.15 7.33
CA MET A 45 -5.77 10.49 8.23
C MET A 45 -4.63 9.46 8.14
N THR A 46 -4.94 8.16 8.04
CA THR A 46 -3.92 7.12 7.80
C THR A 46 -3.23 7.30 6.46
N ALA A 47 -3.98 7.49 5.37
CA ALA A 47 -3.39 7.73 4.06
C ALA A 47 -2.48 8.96 4.06
N ALA A 48 -2.85 10.04 4.76
CA ALA A 48 -2.05 11.25 4.85
C ALA A 48 -0.71 11.08 5.59
N ARG A 49 -0.50 9.99 6.33
CA ARG A 49 0.79 9.67 6.98
C ARG A 49 1.79 8.98 6.05
N LEU A 50 1.37 8.55 4.86
CA LEU A 50 2.26 7.89 3.93
C LEU A 50 3.49 8.75 3.61
N PRO A 51 4.69 8.15 3.50
CA PRO A 51 5.89 8.89 3.12
C PRO A 51 5.70 9.61 1.80
N LYS A 52 6.06 10.90 1.74
CA LYS A 52 5.93 11.70 0.52
C LYS A 52 6.59 11.06 -0.71
N ALA A 53 7.77 10.46 -0.52
CA ALA A 53 8.49 9.77 -1.60
C ALA A 53 7.66 8.65 -2.23
N LEU A 54 6.87 7.94 -1.43
CA LEU A 54 6.00 6.86 -1.89
C LEU A 54 4.79 7.39 -2.68
N VAL A 55 4.19 8.47 -2.20
CA VAL A 55 3.12 9.18 -2.92
C VAL A 55 3.62 9.69 -4.27
N ASP A 56 4.81 10.30 -4.28
CA ASP A 56 5.43 10.82 -5.49
C ASP A 56 5.75 9.68 -6.49
N ALA A 57 6.29 8.55 -6.01
CA ALA A 57 6.57 7.37 -6.83
C ALA A 57 5.31 6.77 -7.48
N ALA A 58 4.17 6.79 -6.76
CA ALA A 58 2.88 6.34 -7.26
C ALA A 58 2.25 7.28 -8.31
N GLY A 59 2.87 8.42 -8.60
CA GLY A 59 2.36 9.43 -9.53
C GLY A 59 1.49 10.50 -8.88
N GLY A 60 1.64 10.70 -7.56
CA GLY A 60 1.00 11.78 -6.80
C GLY A 60 -0.39 11.44 -6.26
N ASP A 61 -0.94 12.41 -5.53
CA ASP A 61 -2.16 12.32 -4.73
C ASP A 61 -3.39 11.73 -5.43
N ALA A 62 -3.54 11.96 -6.74
CA ALA A 62 -4.68 11.48 -7.53
C ALA A 62 -4.68 9.96 -7.75
N ARG A 63 -3.51 9.33 -7.62
CA ARG A 63 -3.34 7.87 -7.78
C ARG A 63 -3.53 7.12 -6.47
N ILE A 64 -3.55 7.83 -5.35
CA ILE A 64 -3.69 7.24 -4.01
C ILE A 64 -5.17 7.09 -3.68
N THR A 65 -5.70 5.89 -3.95
CA THR A 65 -7.01 5.48 -3.45
C THR A 65 -6.86 4.88 -2.05
N PHE A 66 -7.97 4.67 -1.33
CA PHE A 66 -7.88 4.02 -0.02
C PHE A 66 -7.27 2.61 -0.09
N ALA A 67 -7.54 1.84 -1.15
CA ALA A 67 -6.96 0.51 -1.30
C ALA A 67 -5.44 0.56 -1.48
N VAL A 68 -4.95 1.53 -2.27
CA VAL A 68 -3.51 1.76 -2.46
C VAL A 68 -2.88 2.23 -1.14
N ALA A 69 -3.54 3.15 -0.44
CA ALA A 69 -3.06 3.65 0.83
C ALA A 69 -2.96 2.55 1.89
N ASP A 70 -3.97 1.67 1.99
CA ASP A 70 -3.95 0.55 2.92
C ASP A 70 -2.81 -0.44 2.58
N GLY A 71 -2.54 -0.69 1.30
CA GLY A 71 -1.42 -1.53 0.86
C GLY A 71 -0.06 -0.92 1.21
N PHE A 72 0.09 0.38 0.99
CA PHE A 72 1.32 1.11 1.34
C PHE A 72 1.53 1.27 2.85
N ASP A 73 0.48 1.50 3.62
CA ASP A 73 0.53 1.55 5.09
C ASP A 73 0.94 0.19 5.66
N PHE A 74 0.42 -0.90 5.10
CA PHE A 74 0.85 -2.25 5.43
C PHE A 74 2.36 -2.44 5.18
N LEU A 75 2.84 -2.10 3.98
CA LEU A 75 4.26 -2.21 3.65
C LEU A 75 5.14 -1.34 4.55
N SER A 76 4.70 -0.12 4.86
CA SER A 76 5.40 0.81 5.75
C SER A 76 5.46 0.27 7.19
N THR A 77 4.39 -0.37 7.67
CA THR A 77 4.37 -1.05 8.97
C THR A 77 5.33 -2.23 9.03
N GLN A 78 5.43 -3.02 7.95
CA GLN A 78 6.27 -4.22 7.92
C GLN A 78 7.76 -3.92 7.72
N LEU A 79 8.07 -2.95 6.86
CA LEU A 79 9.45 -2.62 6.46
C LEU A 79 10.02 -1.42 7.20
N GLY A 80 9.16 -0.57 7.77
CA GLY A 80 9.51 0.72 8.35
C GLY A 80 9.48 1.87 7.34
N ASP A 81 8.91 3.01 7.75
CA ASP A 81 8.73 4.20 6.91
C ASP A 81 10.03 4.69 6.25
N THR A 82 11.15 4.59 6.96
CA THR A 82 12.46 5.04 6.44
C THR A 82 12.92 4.20 5.25
N ILE A 83 12.83 2.87 5.37
CA ILE A 83 13.23 1.93 4.31
C ILE A 83 12.30 2.09 3.10
N VAL A 84 10.99 2.19 3.35
CA VAL A 84 10.01 2.41 2.29
C VAL A 84 10.26 3.73 1.56
N ALA A 85 10.53 4.81 2.29
CA ALA A 85 10.81 6.11 1.70
C ALA A 85 12.12 6.10 0.88
N GLU A 86 13.17 5.44 1.36
CA GLU A 86 14.44 5.29 0.64
C GLU A 86 14.23 4.53 -0.67
N ARG A 87 13.64 3.33 -0.61
CA ARG A 87 13.35 2.52 -1.80
C ARG A 87 12.47 3.27 -2.78
N ALA A 88 11.43 3.95 -2.31
CA ALA A 88 10.53 4.74 -3.17
C ALA A 88 11.25 5.85 -3.95
N ARG A 89 12.28 6.49 -3.38
CA ARG A 89 13.05 7.54 -4.07
C ARG A 89 13.88 7.00 -5.24
N GLU A 90 14.29 5.75 -5.16
CA GLU A 90 15.13 5.10 -6.17
C GLU A 90 14.31 4.47 -7.31
N LEU A 91 12.98 4.44 -7.18
CA LEU A 91 12.13 3.83 -8.19
C LEU A 91 12.13 4.62 -9.50
N PRO A 92 12.18 3.93 -10.66
CA PRO A 92 11.86 4.52 -11.95
C PRO A 92 10.47 5.14 -11.96
N ARG A 93 10.30 6.20 -12.74
CA ARG A 93 8.97 6.81 -12.95
C ARG A 93 8.11 5.94 -13.86
N GLY A 94 6.80 6.02 -13.66
CA GLY A 94 5.80 5.39 -14.55
C GLY A 94 5.46 3.94 -14.22
N LEU A 95 6.00 3.40 -13.12
CA LEU A 95 5.63 2.08 -12.62
C LEU A 95 4.15 2.04 -12.19
N SER A 96 3.52 0.90 -12.40
CA SER A 96 2.21 0.59 -11.83
C SER A 96 2.30 0.41 -10.30
N ILE A 97 1.17 0.50 -9.60
CA ILE A 97 1.13 0.30 -8.14
C ILE A 97 1.70 -1.07 -7.75
N LYS A 98 1.40 -2.12 -8.52
CA LYS A 98 1.91 -3.47 -8.27
C LYS A 98 3.43 -3.57 -8.43
N GLU A 99 3.99 -2.89 -9.43
CA GLU A 99 5.44 -2.86 -9.65
C GLU A 99 6.15 -2.06 -8.54
N ILE A 100 5.51 -1.00 -8.03
CA ILE A 100 5.98 -0.26 -6.86
C ILE A 100 5.96 -1.16 -5.62
N GLU A 101 4.83 -1.82 -5.32
CA GLU A 101 4.71 -2.75 -4.18
C GLU A 101 5.77 -3.86 -4.26
N HIS A 102 5.96 -4.45 -5.44
CA HIS A 102 7.02 -5.43 -5.68
C HIS A 102 8.40 -4.84 -5.34
N ALA A 103 8.73 -3.67 -5.91
CA ALA A 103 10.04 -3.06 -5.70
C ALA A 103 10.29 -2.63 -4.26
N LEU A 104 9.24 -2.21 -3.54
CA LEU A 104 9.34 -1.92 -2.12
C LEU A 104 9.65 -3.16 -1.30
N LEU A 105 9.17 -4.35 -1.70
CA LEU A 105 9.44 -5.62 -1.02
C LEU A 105 10.83 -6.16 -1.38
N THR A 106 11.16 -6.21 -2.67
CA THR A 106 12.37 -6.88 -3.20
C THR A 106 13.58 -5.96 -3.30
N GLY A 107 13.39 -4.64 -3.20
CA GLY A 107 14.43 -3.63 -3.39
C GLY A 107 14.70 -3.27 -4.86
N ALA A 108 14.00 -3.86 -5.83
CA ALA A 108 14.15 -3.55 -7.25
C ALA A 108 12.84 -3.77 -8.04
N PRO A 109 12.58 -3.01 -9.11
CA PRO A 109 11.44 -3.27 -10.01
C PRO A 109 11.49 -4.70 -10.59
N PRO A 110 10.31 -5.30 -10.88
CA PRO A 110 10.25 -6.66 -11.36
C PRO A 110 10.95 -6.82 -12.71
N ARG A 111 11.67 -7.93 -12.89
CA ARG A 111 12.29 -8.28 -14.17
C ARG A 111 11.37 -9.16 -15.00
N ALA A 112 11.49 -9.07 -16.33
CA ALA A 112 10.64 -9.83 -17.27
C ALA A 112 10.72 -11.36 -17.11
N ASP A 113 11.84 -11.88 -16.57
CA ASP A 113 12.11 -13.30 -16.35
C ASP A 113 11.94 -13.75 -14.89
N GLU A 114 11.46 -12.84 -14.03
CA GLU A 114 11.24 -13.09 -12.62
C GLU A 114 9.98 -13.92 -12.37
N VAL A 115 9.90 -14.51 -11.17
CA VAL A 115 8.69 -15.15 -10.66
C VAL A 115 7.99 -14.14 -9.79
N THR A 116 6.81 -13.69 -10.20
CA THR A 116 5.98 -12.84 -9.34
C THR A 116 4.95 -13.72 -8.65
N VAL A 117 4.80 -13.51 -7.34
CA VAL A 117 3.76 -14.15 -6.54
C VAL A 117 2.88 -13.06 -5.96
N SER A 118 1.59 -13.14 -6.23
CA SER A 118 0.59 -12.23 -5.69
C SER A 118 -0.54 -13.02 -5.04
N VAL A 119 -1.35 -12.37 -4.22
CA VAL A 119 -2.53 -12.98 -3.60
C VAL A 119 -3.75 -12.64 -4.44
N SER A 120 -4.62 -13.61 -4.68
CA SER A 120 -5.88 -13.40 -5.38
C SER A 120 -6.77 -12.36 -4.70
N ALA A 121 -7.66 -11.72 -5.46
CA ALA A 121 -8.55 -10.68 -4.91
C ALA A 121 -9.40 -11.17 -3.71
N ASN A 122 -9.80 -12.44 -3.72
CA ASN A 122 -10.54 -13.08 -2.63
C ASN A 122 -9.65 -13.69 -1.53
N LYS A 123 -8.32 -13.55 -1.63
CA LYS A 123 -7.33 -14.04 -0.66
C LYS A 123 -7.34 -15.55 -0.41
N THR A 124 -7.85 -16.34 -1.35
CA THR A 124 -7.94 -17.81 -1.19
C THR A 124 -6.81 -18.55 -1.88
N HIS A 125 -6.09 -17.92 -2.81
CA HIS A 125 -4.99 -18.57 -3.53
C HIS A 125 -3.87 -17.56 -3.85
N LEU A 126 -2.68 -18.11 -4.06
CA LEU A 126 -1.55 -17.37 -4.63
C LEU A 126 -1.61 -17.48 -6.16
N ILE A 127 -1.38 -16.37 -6.83
CA ILE A 127 -1.20 -16.28 -8.27
C ILE A 127 0.30 -16.18 -8.52
N VAL A 128 0.83 -17.14 -9.29
CA VAL A 128 2.24 -17.19 -9.67
C VAL A 128 2.32 -16.89 -11.16
N GLU A 129 3.02 -15.81 -11.53
CA GLU A 129 3.27 -15.45 -12.93
C GLU A 129 4.77 -15.54 -13.23
N SER A 130 5.14 -16.13 -14.36
CA SER A 130 6.52 -16.14 -14.84
C SER A 130 6.59 -16.56 -16.30
N ALA A 131 7.55 -15.98 -17.05
CA ALA A 131 7.92 -16.46 -18.38
C ALA A 131 8.43 -17.92 -18.38
N ARG A 132 8.81 -18.46 -17.20
CA ARG A 132 9.31 -19.84 -17.02
C ARG A 132 8.33 -20.74 -16.25
N LEU A 133 7.02 -20.44 -16.29
CA LEU A 133 5.96 -21.22 -15.64
C LEU A 133 6.10 -22.74 -15.77
N PRO A 134 6.40 -23.33 -16.95
CA PRO A 134 6.57 -24.78 -17.09
C PRO A 134 7.71 -25.38 -16.25
N SER A 135 8.76 -24.60 -15.98
CA SER A 135 9.86 -25.02 -15.11
C SER A 135 9.47 -24.92 -13.63
N ILE A 136 8.74 -23.86 -13.25
CA ILE A 136 8.26 -23.66 -11.88
C ILE A 136 7.27 -24.74 -11.47
N LEU A 137 6.39 -25.15 -12.39
CA LEU A 137 5.40 -26.20 -12.14
C LEU A 137 6.05 -27.55 -11.80
N ARG A 138 7.24 -27.83 -12.33
CA ARG A 138 7.99 -29.04 -11.97
C ARG A 138 8.51 -29.00 -10.54
N GLU A 139 8.88 -27.82 -10.06
CA GLU A 139 9.38 -27.57 -8.71
C GLU A 139 8.26 -27.27 -7.69
N ALA A 140 6.99 -27.32 -8.10
CA ALA A 140 5.85 -26.95 -7.25
C ALA A 140 5.82 -27.69 -5.89
N PRO A 141 6.12 -29.00 -5.80
CA PRO A 141 6.19 -29.69 -4.52
C PRO A 141 7.23 -29.07 -3.56
N ASP A 142 8.41 -28.71 -4.07
CA ASP A 142 9.50 -28.16 -3.28
C ASP A 142 9.20 -26.71 -2.85
N ILE A 143 8.56 -25.93 -3.71
CA ILE A 143 8.04 -24.60 -3.38
C ILE A 143 7.01 -24.70 -2.24
N VAL A 144 6.09 -25.66 -2.29
CA VAL A 144 5.10 -25.89 -1.22
C VAL A 144 5.80 -26.28 0.08
N GLN A 145 6.82 -27.14 0.04
CA GLN A 145 7.60 -27.49 1.23
C GLN A 145 8.30 -26.27 1.83
N LEU A 146 8.93 -25.45 0.99
CA LEU A 146 9.62 -24.23 1.42
C LEU A 146 8.65 -23.24 2.09
N ILE A 147 7.50 -22.97 1.47
CA ILE A 147 6.48 -22.07 2.03
C ILE A 147 6.01 -22.59 3.40
N ASN A 148 5.71 -23.89 3.49
CA ASN A 148 5.29 -24.49 4.76
C ASN A 148 6.38 -24.44 5.84
N ALA A 149 7.66 -24.56 5.45
CA ALA A 149 8.77 -24.42 6.38
C ALA A 149 8.87 -22.99 6.92
N ILE A 150 8.76 -21.97 6.05
CA ILE A 150 8.76 -20.55 6.43
C ILE A 150 7.60 -20.24 7.38
N LEU A 151 6.38 -20.70 7.06
CA LEU A 151 5.18 -20.44 7.87
C LEU A 151 5.22 -21.11 9.24
N ARG A 152 6.03 -22.14 9.44
CA ARG A 152 6.21 -22.81 10.75
C ARG A 152 7.33 -22.21 11.59
N ALA A 153 8.20 -21.40 10.98
CA ALA A 153 9.33 -20.77 11.66
C ALA A 153 8.96 -19.43 12.34
N ASN A 154 7.77 -18.91 12.04
CA ASN A 154 7.15 -17.75 12.67
C ASN A 154 6.05 -18.20 13.65
#